data_AF-A0A2S9FGJ4-F1
#
_entry.id   AF-A0A2S9FGJ4-F1
#
_cell.length_a   1.000
_cell.length_b   1.000
_cell.length_c   1.000
_cell.angle_alpha   90.00
_cell.angle_beta   90.00
_cell.angle_gamma   90.00
#
_symmetry.space_group_name_H-M   'P 1'
#
loop_
_entity.id
_entity.type
_entity.pdbx_description
1 polymer ?
#
loop_
_entity_poly.entity_id
_entity_poly.type
_entity_poly.pdbx_seq_one_letter_code
_entity_poly.pdbx_strand_id
1 'polypeptide(L)'
;VVATYRADHRKLRDVASAMVTDYHFTAPTEQFVRAHAERGATVFRYELQWPSPRAGFGACHDSCLPLLFGNLEAAPALAGDDEAARHMSEAVQDLWLEFVRGGEPWEPYNGVGGPTMLLGLETGIARDHRAEQLAIWEGRFPAYG
;
A
#
# COMPACT_ATOMS: atom_id res chain seq x y z
N VAL A 1 11.11 16.66 7.82
CA VAL A 1 10.85 15.23 8.09
C VAL A 1 9.72 15.06 9.09
N VAL A 2 9.93 15.14 10.41
CA VAL A 2 8.88 14.89 11.42
C VAL A 2 7.66 15.82 11.29
N ALA A 3 7.85 17.08 10.86
CA ALA A 3 6.76 18.03 10.67
C ALA A 3 5.75 17.60 9.59
N THR A 4 6.22 17.03 8.48
CA THR A 4 5.39 16.54 7.37
C THR A 4 4.46 15.41 7.82
N TYR A 5 4.96 14.47 8.63
CA TYR A 5 4.16 13.35 9.15
C TYR A 5 3.22 13.74 10.31
N ARG A 6 3.47 14.86 10.99
CA ARG A 6 2.60 15.33 12.08
C ARG A 6 1.28 15.91 11.59
N ALA A 7 1.18 16.30 10.31
CA ALA A 7 -0.07 16.76 9.72
C ALA A 7 -1.14 15.66 9.77
N ASP A 8 -0.74 14.41 9.56
CA ASP A 8 -1.65 13.26 9.43
C ASP A 8 -1.77 12.44 10.73
N HIS A 9 -0.91 12.70 11.72
CA HIS A 9 -0.80 11.86 12.92
C HIS A 9 -0.72 12.67 14.22
N ARG A 10 -1.68 12.40 15.12
CA ARG A 10 -1.73 13.08 16.44
C ARG A 10 -0.73 12.50 17.45
N LYS A 11 -0.36 11.22 17.36
CA LYS A 11 0.55 10.56 18.33
C LYS A 11 1.93 10.37 17.72
N LEU A 12 2.97 10.62 18.52
CA LEU A 12 4.36 10.44 18.08
C LEU A 12 4.69 9.02 17.64
N ARG A 13 4.04 8.01 18.24
CA ARG A 13 4.22 6.62 17.83
C ARG A 13 3.74 6.38 16.39
N ASP A 14 2.66 7.04 15.99
CA ASP A 14 2.06 6.85 14.67
C ASP A 14 2.94 7.57 13.62
N VAL A 15 3.48 8.75 13.97
CA VAL A 15 4.52 9.45 13.18
C VAL A 15 5.76 8.57 12.99
N ALA A 16 6.28 7.98 14.08
CA ALA A 16 7.45 7.11 13.99
C ALA A 16 7.18 5.85 13.15
N SER A 17 6.00 5.24 13.31
CA SER A 17 5.56 4.11 12.50
C SER A 17 5.51 4.47 11.01
N ALA A 18 4.89 5.59 10.65
CA ALA A 18 4.79 6.04 9.27
C ALA A 18 6.16 6.33 8.64
N MET A 19 7.09 6.93 9.40
CA MET A 19 8.45 7.15 8.92
C MET A 19 9.22 5.83 8.70
N VAL A 20 9.06 4.85 9.60
CA VAL A 20 9.69 3.53 9.45
C VAL A 20 9.09 2.78 8.25
N THR A 21 7.76 2.86 8.06
CA THR A 21 7.07 2.30 6.89
C THR A 21 7.61 2.90 5.60
N ASP A 22 7.79 4.22 5.54
CA ASP A 22 8.27 4.87 4.31
C ASP A 22 9.71 4.55 4.00
N TYR A 23 10.55 4.51 5.03
CA TYR A 23 11.95 4.16 4.85
C TYR A 23 12.14 2.72 4.37
N HIS A 24 11.41 1.75 4.93
CA HIS A 24 11.63 0.34 4.58
C HIS A 24 10.82 -0.13 3.38
N PHE A 25 9.65 0.44 3.12
CA PHE A 25 8.69 -0.10 2.15
C PHE A 25 8.26 0.92 1.11
N THR A 26 7.64 2.03 1.51
CA THR A 26 6.92 2.88 0.56
C THR A 26 7.86 3.62 -0.39
N ALA A 27 8.93 4.24 0.11
CA ALA A 27 9.87 4.98 -0.72
C ALA A 27 10.72 4.08 -1.66
N PRO A 28 11.30 2.95 -1.22
CA PRO A 28 11.98 2.04 -2.16
C PRO A 28 11.02 1.42 -3.16
N THR A 29 9.77 1.12 -2.77
CA THR A 29 8.74 0.65 -3.73
C THR A 29 8.43 1.72 -4.78
N GLU A 30 8.31 2.99 -4.39
CA GLU A 30 8.10 4.11 -5.32
C GLU A 30 9.22 4.20 -6.36
N GLN A 31 10.48 4.12 -5.92
CA GLN A 31 11.62 4.13 -6.83
C GLN A 31 11.61 2.92 -7.77
N PHE A 32 11.26 1.73 -7.26
CA PHE A 32 11.16 0.51 -8.05
C PHE A 32 10.09 0.61 -9.14
N VAL A 33 8.87 1.06 -8.81
CA VAL A 33 7.78 1.19 -9.78
C VAL A 33 8.07 2.27 -10.82
N ARG A 34 8.66 3.40 -10.40
CA ARG A 34 9.10 4.46 -11.31
C ARG A 34 10.13 3.93 -12.32
N ALA A 35 11.14 3.23 -11.84
CA ALA A 35 12.20 2.68 -12.68
C ALA A 35 11.69 1.61 -13.67
N HIS A 36 10.61 0.89 -13.34
CA HIS A 36 9.96 -0.04 -14.27
C HIS A 36 9.11 0.68 -15.31
N ALA A 37 8.32 1.67 -14.90
CA ALA A 37 7.50 2.47 -15.80
C ALA A 37 8.35 3.25 -16.83
N GLU A 38 9.48 3.82 -16.41
CA GLU A 38 10.43 4.52 -17.29
C GLU A 38 11.04 3.61 -18.37
N ARG A 39 11.04 2.29 -18.14
CA ARG A 39 11.48 1.27 -19.12
C ARG A 39 10.35 0.77 -20.02
N GLY A 40 9.16 1.36 -19.91
CA GLY A 40 7.99 1.02 -20.72
C GLY A 40 7.16 -0.15 -20.20
N ALA A 41 7.38 -0.61 -18.96
CA ALA A 41 6.52 -1.62 -18.35
C ALA A 41 5.19 -1.00 -17.89
N THR A 42 4.08 -1.71 -18.08
CA THR A 42 2.80 -1.38 -17.44
C THR A 42 2.88 -1.77 -15.96
N VAL A 43 2.66 -0.80 -15.07
CA VAL A 43 2.77 -1.00 -13.62
C VAL A 43 1.47 -0.59 -12.95
N PHE A 44 1.00 -1.39 -11.99
CA PHE A 44 -0.16 -1.08 -11.15
C PHE A 44 0.31 -1.02 -9.69
N ARG A 45 0.03 0.08 -9.00
CA ARG A 45 0.44 0.32 -7.60
C ARG A 45 -0.78 0.34 -6.68
N TYR A 46 -0.68 -0.32 -5.54
CA TYR A 46 -1.68 -0.24 -4.48
C TYR A 46 -1.04 -0.08 -3.09
N GLU A 47 -1.83 0.41 -2.13
CA GLU A 47 -1.51 0.45 -0.71
C GLU A 47 -2.64 -0.24 0.08
N LEU A 48 -2.29 -1.23 0.90
CA LEU A 48 -3.25 -1.86 1.81
C LEU A 48 -3.41 -0.99 3.06
N GLN A 49 -4.64 -0.58 3.34
CA GLN A 49 -5.07 0.20 4.49
C GLN A 49 -6.10 -0.55 5.35
N TRP A 50 -6.42 -1.80 5.00
CA TRP A 50 -7.29 -2.67 5.80
C TRP A 50 -6.73 -2.84 7.23
N PRO A 51 -7.48 -2.41 8.26
CA PRO A 51 -6.95 -2.37 9.62
C PRO A 51 -6.88 -3.77 10.25
N SER A 52 -5.83 -4.01 11.03
CA SER A 52 -5.75 -5.20 11.89
C SER A 52 -6.80 -5.13 13.01
N PRO A 53 -7.45 -6.25 13.38
CA PRO A 53 -8.28 -6.33 14.58
C PRO A 53 -7.51 -6.08 15.89
N ARG A 54 -6.17 -6.16 15.86
CA ARG A 54 -5.33 -5.93 17.03
C ARG A 54 -5.37 -4.46 17.44
N ALA A 55 -5.81 -4.21 18.68
CA ALA A 55 -5.95 -2.86 19.21
C ALA A 55 -4.66 -2.02 19.05
N GLY A 56 -4.81 -0.86 18.41
CA GLY A 56 -3.71 0.08 18.20
C GLY A 56 -2.85 -0.18 16.96
N PHE A 57 -3.21 -1.16 16.12
CA PHE A 57 -2.56 -1.43 14.83
C PHE A 57 -3.49 -1.04 13.68
N GLY A 58 -2.92 -0.50 12.60
CA GLY A 58 -3.59 -0.38 11.30
C GLY A 58 -3.28 -1.59 10.43
N ALA A 59 -3.26 -1.40 9.11
CA ALA A 59 -2.59 -2.35 8.22
C ALA A 59 -1.12 -2.49 8.65
N CYS A 60 -0.60 -3.71 8.67
CA CYS A 60 0.75 -3.98 9.12
C CYS A 60 1.46 -5.00 8.23
N HIS A 61 2.75 -5.23 8.47
CA HIS A 61 3.52 -6.15 7.66
C HIS A 61 2.85 -7.54 7.66
N ASP A 62 2.81 -8.16 6.47
CA ASP A 62 2.17 -9.44 6.16
C ASP A 62 0.64 -9.49 6.27
N SER A 63 -0.05 -8.40 6.67
CA SER A 63 -1.53 -8.43 6.79
C SER A 63 -2.26 -8.55 5.45
N CYS A 64 -1.56 -8.35 4.32
CA CYS A 64 -2.11 -8.59 2.99
C CYS A 64 -2.19 -10.07 2.61
N LEU A 65 -1.37 -10.93 3.20
CA LEU A 65 -1.25 -12.33 2.77
C LEU A 65 -2.55 -13.12 2.97
N PRO A 66 -3.23 -13.05 4.14
CA PRO A 66 -4.48 -13.79 4.33
C PRO A 66 -5.61 -13.32 3.41
N LEU A 67 -5.64 -12.02 3.11
CA LEU A 67 -6.60 -11.41 2.18
C LEU A 67 -6.34 -11.88 0.74
N LEU A 68 -5.07 -11.91 0.32
CA LEU A 68 -4.68 -12.35 -1.01
C LEU A 68 -4.95 -13.84 -1.23
N PHE A 69 -4.60 -14.68 -0.27
CA PHE A 69 -4.74 -16.13 -0.39
C PHE A 69 -6.14 -16.65 0.01
N GLY A 70 -6.97 -15.82 0.62
CA GLY A 70 -8.33 -16.21 1.05
C GLY A 70 -8.35 -17.19 2.22
N ASN A 71 -7.30 -17.21 3.03
CA ASN A 71 -7.13 -18.10 4.19
C ASN A 71 -7.04 -17.29 5.50
N LEU A 72 -8.07 -16.46 5.74
CA LEU A 72 -8.14 -15.51 6.86
C LEU A 72 -7.88 -16.16 8.23
N GLU A 73 -8.30 -17.41 8.41
CA GLU A 73 -8.10 -18.21 9.62
C GLU A 73 -6.62 -18.51 9.92
N ALA A 74 -5.73 -18.38 8.93
CA ALA A 74 -4.30 -18.54 9.14
C ALA A 74 -3.70 -17.38 9.95
N ALA A 75 -4.29 -16.18 9.90
CA ALA A 75 -3.84 -15.02 10.67
C ALA A 75 -4.99 -14.03 11.00
N PRO A 76 -6.00 -14.46 11.78
CA PRO A 76 -7.16 -13.62 12.11
C PRO A 76 -6.77 -12.38 12.91
N ALA A 77 -5.67 -12.43 13.68
CA ALA A 77 -5.16 -11.27 14.40
C ALA A 77 -4.58 -10.18 13.48
N LEU A 78 -4.22 -10.49 12.22
CA LEU A 78 -3.65 -9.54 11.28
C LEU A 78 -4.69 -8.94 10.34
N ALA A 79 -5.61 -9.74 9.81
CA ALA A 79 -6.57 -9.31 8.79
C ALA A 79 -8.05 -9.41 9.24
N GLY A 80 -8.34 -10.09 10.35
CA GLY A 80 -9.71 -10.52 10.70
C GLY A 80 -10.14 -11.74 9.91
N ASP A 81 -11.18 -12.42 10.39
CA ASP A 81 -11.80 -13.60 9.78
C ASP A 81 -13.34 -13.51 9.71
N ASP A 82 -13.86 -12.31 9.98
CA ASP A 82 -15.28 -11.97 9.91
C ASP A 82 -15.75 -11.71 8.46
N GLU A 83 -17.04 -11.42 8.31
CA GLU A 83 -17.66 -11.16 7.00
C GLU A 83 -17.03 -9.95 6.29
N ALA A 84 -16.62 -8.92 7.05
CA ALA A 84 -16.00 -7.74 6.47
C ALA A 84 -14.60 -8.06 5.92
N ALA A 85 -13.81 -8.85 6.64
CA ALA A 85 -12.52 -9.34 6.16
C ALA A 85 -12.65 -10.24 4.93
N ARG A 86 -13.72 -11.05 4.84
CA ARG A 86 -14.02 -11.87 3.65
C ARG A 86 -14.32 -11.01 2.43
N HIS A 87 -15.17 -9.99 2.56
CA HIS A 87 -15.45 -9.07 1.44
C HIS A 87 -14.18 -8.33 0.99
N MET A 88 -13.31 -7.92 1.92
CA MET A 88 -12.02 -7.33 1.54
C MET A 88 -11.11 -8.36 0.85
N SER A 89 -11.08 -9.61 1.32
CA SER A 89 -10.32 -10.68 0.67
C SER A 89 -10.80 -10.92 -0.77
N GLU A 90 -12.10 -10.99 -1.00
CA GLU A 90 -12.70 -11.13 -2.33
C GLU A 90 -12.31 -9.97 -3.24
N ALA A 91 -12.41 -8.73 -2.77
CA ALA A 91 -12.01 -7.56 -3.57
C ALA A 91 -10.51 -7.53 -3.89
N VAL A 92 -9.63 -7.95 -2.97
CA VAL A 92 -8.19 -8.10 -3.26
C VAL A 92 -7.99 -9.19 -4.32
N GLN A 93 -8.64 -10.33 -4.17
CA GLN A 93 -8.51 -11.46 -5.10
C GLN A 93 -9.01 -11.11 -6.50
N ASP A 94 -10.13 -10.41 -6.62
CA ASP A 94 -10.68 -9.99 -7.92
C ASP A 94 -9.68 -9.10 -8.69
N LEU A 95 -9.06 -8.13 -8.01
CA LEU A 95 -8.05 -7.27 -8.60
C LEU A 95 -6.79 -8.04 -9.03
N TRP A 96 -6.33 -8.98 -8.21
CA TRP A 96 -5.18 -9.82 -8.54
C TRP A 96 -5.49 -10.81 -9.67
N LEU A 97 -6.68 -11.39 -9.70
CA LEU A 97 -7.12 -12.30 -10.76
C LEU A 97 -7.24 -11.56 -12.10
N GLU A 98 -7.77 -10.33 -12.09
CA GLU A 98 -7.82 -9.48 -13.28
C GLU A 98 -6.41 -9.21 -13.82
N PHE A 99 -5.46 -8.84 -12.96
CA PHE A 99 -4.06 -8.66 -13.34
C PHE A 99 -3.42 -9.93 -13.91
N VAL A 100 -3.59 -11.08 -13.23
CA VAL A 100 -3.01 -12.37 -13.65
C VAL A 100 -3.58 -12.84 -14.99
N ARG A 101 -4.84 -12.48 -15.31
CA ARG A 101 -5.48 -12.74 -16.60
C ARG A 101 -4.99 -11.83 -17.72
N GLY A 102 -4.10 -10.86 -17.41
CA GLY A 102 -3.59 -9.88 -18.36
C GLY A 102 -4.51 -8.67 -18.56
N GLY A 103 -5.48 -8.48 -17.66
CA GLY A 103 -6.34 -7.29 -17.63
C GLY A 103 -5.64 -6.09 -16.99
N GLU A 104 -6.33 -4.95 -17.02
CA GLU A 104 -5.91 -3.71 -16.38
C GLU A 104 -6.86 -3.43 -15.20
N PRO A 105 -6.52 -3.85 -13.98
CA PRO A 105 -7.46 -3.81 -12.86
C PRO A 105 -7.81 -2.37 -12.42
N TRP A 106 -6.97 -1.39 -12.75
CA TRP A 106 -7.23 0.04 -12.65
C TRP A 106 -6.29 0.80 -13.60
N GLU A 107 -6.28 2.14 -13.57
CA GLU A 107 -5.38 2.94 -14.41
C GLU A 107 -3.90 2.67 -14.08
N PRO A 108 -3.05 2.42 -15.09
CA PRO A 108 -1.62 2.23 -14.88
C PRO A 108 -0.95 3.41 -14.18
N TYR A 109 0.04 3.10 -13.36
CA TYR A 109 0.95 4.07 -12.78
C TYR A 109 1.65 4.87 -13.89
N ASN A 110 1.66 6.20 -13.76
CA ASN A 110 2.19 7.13 -14.76
C ASN A 110 3.20 8.14 -14.19
N GLY A 111 3.74 7.88 -13.00
CA GLY A 111 4.73 8.74 -12.35
C GLY A 111 4.42 8.99 -10.87
N VAL A 112 5.33 9.71 -10.20
CA VAL A 112 5.18 10.05 -8.78
C VAL A 112 3.89 10.84 -8.58
N GLY A 113 3.05 10.42 -7.64
CA GLY A 113 1.72 10.99 -7.43
C GLY A 113 0.64 10.49 -8.41
N GLY A 114 1.00 9.56 -9.29
CA GLY A 114 0.07 8.89 -10.20
C GLY A 114 -0.95 7.98 -9.49
N PRO A 115 -1.81 7.30 -10.27
CA PRO A 115 -2.86 6.42 -9.75
C PRO A 115 -2.32 5.38 -8.77
N THR A 116 -2.87 5.37 -7.55
CA THR A 116 -2.61 4.34 -6.54
C THR A 116 -3.93 3.80 -6.02
N MET A 117 -4.13 2.49 -6.12
CA MET A 117 -5.30 1.83 -5.52
C MET A 117 -5.13 1.76 -4.00
N LEU A 118 -6.05 2.35 -3.24
CA LEU A 118 -6.12 2.20 -1.79
C LEU A 118 -7.09 1.07 -1.47
N LEU A 119 -6.66 0.10 -0.67
CA LEU A 119 -7.45 -1.08 -0.30
C LEU A 119 -7.70 -1.07 1.20
N GLY A 120 -8.87 -0.63 1.62
CA GLY A 120 -9.24 -0.55 3.03
C GLY A 120 -10.73 -0.42 3.22
N LEU A 121 -11.16 0.15 4.36
CA LEU A 121 -12.57 0.43 4.65
C LEU A 121 -13.20 1.31 3.56
N GLU A 122 -12.41 2.21 2.99
CA GLU A 122 -12.71 2.92 1.75
C GLU A 122 -11.70 2.44 0.71
N THR A 123 -12.22 1.89 -0.40
CA THR A 123 -11.40 1.41 -1.52
C THR A 123 -11.59 2.34 -2.71
N GLY A 124 -10.49 2.73 -3.35
CA GLY A 124 -10.54 3.63 -4.51
C GLY A 124 -9.16 4.08 -4.99
N ILE A 125 -9.15 4.71 -6.16
CA ILE A 125 -7.93 5.25 -6.74
C ILE A 125 -7.66 6.64 -6.17
N ALA A 126 -6.49 6.81 -5.56
CA ALA A 126 -5.98 8.10 -5.12
C ALA A 126 -4.92 8.63 -6.09
N ARG A 127 -4.78 9.96 -6.11
CA ARG A 127 -3.71 10.71 -6.79
C ARG A 127 -3.01 11.59 -5.78
N ASP A 128 -1.74 11.90 -6.05
CA ASP A 128 -0.83 12.60 -5.14
C ASP A 128 -0.70 11.92 -3.77
N HIS A 129 -1.04 10.62 -3.71
CA HIS A 129 -1.02 9.85 -2.46
C HIS A 129 0.40 9.78 -1.93
N ARG A 130 0.61 10.46 -0.80
CA ARG A 130 1.89 10.52 -0.06
C ARG A 130 3.02 11.22 -0.80
N ALA A 131 2.73 12.05 -1.80
CA ALA A 131 3.74 12.72 -2.62
C ALA A 131 4.72 13.57 -1.77
N GLU A 132 4.21 14.32 -0.79
CA GLU A 132 5.05 15.14 0.10
C GLU A 132 5.95 14.30 1.02
N GLN A 133 5.43 13.19 1.53
CA GLN A 133 6.17 12.26 2.38
C GLN A 133 7.27 11.56 1.56
N LEU A 134 6.96 11.12 0.34
CA LEU A 134 7.90 10.46 -0.56
C LEU A 134 9.02 11.40 -1.02
N ALA A 135 8.73 12.68 -1.23
CA ALA A 135 9.74 13.69 -1.59
C ALA A 135 10.87 13.82 -0.54
N ILE A 136 10.60 13.51 0.73
CA ILE A 136 11.63 13.50 1.80
C ILE A 136 12.71 12.44 1.53
N TRP A 137 12.33 11.33 0.90
CA TRP A 137 13.17 10.16 0.71
C TRP A 137 13.83 10.08 -0.66
N GLU A 138 13.54 11.03 -1.54
CA GLU A 138 14.14 11.11 -2.87
C GLU A 138 15.68 11.19 -2.76
N GLY A 139 16.37 10.41 -3.60
CA GLY A 139 17.85 10.33 -3.59
C GLY A 139 18.47 9.70 -2.34
N ARG A 140 17.70 9.09 -1.42
CA ARG A 140 18.23 8.45 -0.18
C ARG A 140 18.45 6.94 -0.27
N PHE A 141 18.07 6.32 -1.37
CA PHE A 141 18.28 4.90 -1.64
C PHE A 141 19.16 4.73 -2.89
N PRO A 142 19.91 3.63 -3.01
CA PRO A 142 20.59 3.28 -4.25
C PRO A 142 19.60 3.20 -5.41
N ALA A 143 20.00 3.68 -6.58
CA ALA A 143 19.15 3.61 -7.77
C ALA A 143 18.89 2.15 -8.18
N TYR A 144 17.66 1.87 -8.61
CA TYR A 144 17.29 0.61 -9.23
C TYR A 144 17.76 0.57 -10.69
N GLY A 145 19.04 0.23 -10.87
CA GLY A 145 19.66 -0.12 -12.16
C GLY A 145 19.86 1.03 -13.12
#